data_AF-A0A7K6CNF6-F1
#
_entry.id   AF-A0A7K6CNF6-F1
#
_cell.length_a   1.000
_cell.length_b   1.000
_cell.length_c   1.000
_cell.angle_alpha   90.00
_cell.angle_beta   90.00
_cell.angle_gamma   90.00
#
_symmetry.space_group_name_H-M   'P 1'
#
loop_
_entity.id
_entity.type
_entity.pdbx_description
1 polymer ?
#
loop_
_entity_poly.entity_id
_entity_poly.type
_entity_poly.pdbx_seq_one_letter_code
_entity_poly.pdbx_strand_id
1 'polypeptide(L)'
;GLNMSTQPHTVTKAEIPGHVLYTVGTCVLIIGSVGIIGNLLVLYAFYSNKKLRTPQNYFIMNLAVSDFLMSASQAPMCFVNSLHREWILGDIGCDLYAFCGALFGITSMMTLLAISVDRYLVITKPLRSIQWTSKRRTVQIIAVVWLYSLGWSVAPLLGWSSYVPEGLMISCTWDYVTYSPANRSYTMILCCCVFFIPLVIIFHCYLSMFLAIRRTGRDVQKLGSCSRKSYLSQSMKNEWKLAKIAFVVIIVFVLSWSPYACVTLIAWAGRGNTLTPYSKSVPAVIAKASAIYNPIIYAIIHPRYRKTIHRAVPCLRFLIRISKNDLLRGSINESSFRTSLTSHHSLAGRTKSTCVSSVSTGEATWSNVELDPVEPAHEKLKPRRSRSFSASLRQEKRDLLP
;
A
#
# COMPACT_ATOMS: atom_id res chain seq x y z
N GLY A 1 0.64 -74.28 18.87
CA GLY A 1 0.94 -73.20 17.90
C GLY A 1 -0.11 -72.12 18.02
N LEU A 2 0.25 -70.88 17.69
CA LEU A 2 -0.63 -69.75 17.37
C LEU A 2 0.29 -68.56 17.08
N ASN A 3 0.37 -68.12 15.82
CA ASN A 3 1.20 -66.96 15.45
C ASN A 3 0.51 -65.69 15.93
N MET A 4 1.16 -64.91 16.79
CA MET A 4 0.69 -63.59 17.17
C MET A 4 1.04 -62.59 16.06
N SER A 5 0.21 -62.54 15.02
CA SER A 5 0.38 -61.64 13.89
C SER A 5 0.16 -60.18 14.32
N THR A 6 1.24 -59.42 14.41
CA THR A 6 1.20 -57.96 14.58
C THR A 6 0.55 -57.32 13.36
N GLN A 7 -0.74 -56.99 13.49
CA GLN A 7 -1.47 -56.13 12.56
C GLN A 7 -0.72 -54.78 12.43
N PRO A 8 -0.26 -54.39 11.24
CA PRO A 8 0.19 -53.01 11.05
C PRO A 8 -1.05 -52.11 11.15
N HIS A 9 -0.99 -51.09 12.01
CA HIS A 9 -2.04 -50.06 12.06
C HIS A 9 -1.96 -49.16 10.81
N THR A 10 -2.42 -49.68 9.68
CA THR A 10 -2.86 -48.89 8.54
C THR A 10 -4.05 -48.04 8.98
N VAL A 11 -3.75 -46.86 9.51
CA VAL A 11 -4.74 -45.78 9.62
C VAL A 11 -5.19 -45.48 8.20
N THR A 12 -6.33 -46.05 7.80
CA THR A 12 -6.87 -45.91 6.46
C THR A 12 -6.92 -44.42 6.13
N LYS A 13 -6.26 -44.01 5.04
CA LYS A 13 -6.54 -42.72 4.39
C LYS A 13 -8.04 -42.75 4.10
N ALA A 14 -8.85 -42.07 4.93
CA ALA A 14 -10.29 -41.99 4.70
C ALA A 14 -10.46 -41.41 3.30
N GLU A 15 -10.98 -42.19 2.36
CA GLU A 15 -10.94 -41.85 0.93
C GLU A 15 -11.68 -40.55 0.70
N ILE A 16 -10.91 -39.46 0.54
CA ILE A 16 -11.45 -38.13 0.39
C ILE A 16 -12.25 -38.15 -0.92
N PRO A 17 -13.57 -37.95 -0.90
CA PRO A 17 -14.39 -38.19 -2.08
C PRO A 17 -13.91 -37.32 -3.24
N GLY A 18 -13.71 -37.90 -4.44
CA GLY A 18 -13.06 -37.22 -5.57
C GLY A 18 -13.64 -35.83 -5.89
N HIS A 19 -14.96 -35.66 -5.71
CA HIS A 19 -15.65 -34.38 -5.89
C HIS A 19 -15.16 -33.27 -4.94
N VAL A 20 -14.69 -33.60 -3.73
CA VAL A 20 -14.11 -32.65 -2.78
C VAL A 20 -12.81 -32.08 -3.34
N LEU A 21 -11.91 -32.94 -3.85
CA LEU A 21 -10.63 -32.51 -4.41
C LEU A 21 -10.86 -31.66 -5.66
N TYR A 22 -11.73 -32.11 -6.57
CA TYR A 22 -12.09 -31.35 -7.77
C TYR A 22 -12.74 -30.00 -7.44
N THR A 23 -13.64 -29.94 -6.45
CA THR A 23 -14.24 -28.68 -5.98
C THR A 23 -13.17 -27.75 -5.40
N VAL A 24 -12.34 -28.22 -4.48
CA VAL A 24 -11.30 -27.39 -3.83
C VAL A 24 -10.27 -26.90 -4.84
N GLY A 25 -9.79 -27.76 -5.73
CA GLY A 25 -8.86 -27.38 -6.80
C GLY A 25 -9.48 -26.35 -7.76
N THR A 26 -10.74 -26.53 -8.16
CA THR A 26 -11.45 -25.57 -9.02
C THR A 26 -11.66 -24.23 -8.31
N CYS A 27 -12.03 -24.22 -7.03
CA CYS A 27 -12.12 -23.00 -6.23
C CYS A 27 -10.76 -22.29 -6.16
N VAL A 28 -9.65 -23.01 -5.91
CA VAL A 28 -8.30 -22.44 -5.88
C VAL A 28 -7.89 -21.91 -7.26
N LEU A 29 -8.26 -22.58 -8.36
CA LEU A 29 -8.00 -22.10 -9.72
C LEU A 29 -8.75 -20.78 -10.02
N ILE A 30 -10.02 -20.69 -9.62
CA ILE A 30 -10.84 -19.46 -9.78
C ILE A 30 -10.25 -18.32 -8.94
N ILE A 31 -9.94 -18.58 -7.67
CA ILE A 31 -9.29 -17.64 -6.76
C ILE A 31 -7.96 -17.14 -7.36
N GLY A 32 -7.10 -18.05 -7.81
CA GLY A 32 -5.82 -17.71 -8.45
C GLY A 32 -5.98 -16.91 -9.73
N SER A 33 -6.95 -17.26 -10.58
CA SER A 33 -7.25 -16.53 -11.81
C SER A 33 -7.68 -15.09 -11.54
N VAL A 34 -8.55 -14.87 -10.54
CA VAL A 34 -8.96 -13.53 -10.10
C VAL A 34 -7.78 -12.79 -9.46
N GLY A 35 -6.94 -13.48 -8.68
CA GLY A 35 -5.72 -12.92 -8.08
C GLY A 35 -4.71 -12.45 -9.14
N ILE A 36 -4.46 -13.28 -10.16
CA ILE A 36 -3.58 -12.96 -11.30
C ILE A 36 -4.11 -11.73 -12.06
N ILE A 37 -5.36 -11.79 -12.55
CA ILE A 37 -5.96 -10.73 -13.37
C ILE A 37 -6.07 -9.43 -12.56
N GLY A 38 -6.56 -9.52 -11.33
CA GLY A 38 -6.73 -8.37 -10.44
C GLY A 38 -5.42 -7.66 -10.12
N ASN A 39 -4.36 -8.39 -9.77
CA ASN A 39 -3.08 -7.78 -9.43
C ASN A 39 -2.32 -7.28 -10.67
N LEU A 40 -2.44 -7.95 -11.82
CA LEU A 40 -1.94 -7.42 -13.09
C LEU A 40 -2.62 -6.09 -13.47
N LEU A 41 -3.94 -5.94 -13.23
CA LEU A 41 -4.65 -4.67 -13.42
C LEU A 41 -4.15 -3.56 -12.48
N VAL A 42 -3.82 -3.90 -11.22
CA VAL A 42 -3.17 -2.96 -10.28
C VAL A 42 -1.81 -2.51 -10.82
N LEU A 43 -0.93 -3.46 -11.18
CA LEU A 43 0.39 -3.15 -11.73
C LEU A 43 0.31 -2.31 -13.00
N TYR A 44 -0.56 -2.68 -13.93
CA TYR A 44 -0.81 -1.94 -15.17
C TYR A 44 -1.28 -0.50 -14.92
N ALA A 45 -2.20 -0.27 -13.98
CA ALA A 45 -2.72 1.07 -13.71
C ALA A 45 -1.68 2.00 -13.09
N PHE A 46 -0.85 1.49 -12.17
CA PHE A 46 0.21 2.25 -11.51
C PHE A 46 1.42 2.46 -12.44
N TYR A 47 1.69 1.51 -13.34
CA TYR A 47 2.66 1.70 -14.43
C TYR A 47 2.17 2.77 -15.41
N SER A 48 0.98 2.62 -15.99
CA SER A 48 0.45 3.51 -17.04
C SER A 48 0.27 4.96 -16.58
N ASN A 49 -0.13 5.19 -15.32
CA ASN A 49 -0.35 6.54 -14.80
C ASN A 49 0.86 7.07 -14.02
N LYS A 50 1.70 7.91 -14.65
CA LYS A 50 2.85 8.56 -13.98
C LYS A 50 2.47 9.31 -12.69
N LYS A 51 1.23 9.83 -12.56
CA LYS A 51 0.70 10.52 -11.35
C LYS A 51 0.34 9.56 -10.20
N LEU A 52 0.49 8.25 -10.38
CA LEU A 52 0.42 7.22 -9.34
C LEU A 52 1.80 6.75 -8.85
N ARG A 53 2.91 7.12 -9.49
CA ARG A 53 4.26 6.62 -9.15
C ARG A 53 4.91 7.35 -7.95
N THR A 54 4.18 7.52 -6.85
CA THR A 54 4.66 8.14 -5.61
C THR A 54 5.30 7.11 -4.66
N PRO A 55 6.15 7.50 -3.69
CA PRO A 55 6.81 6.57 -2.76
C PRO A 55 5.86 5.58 -2.08
N GLN A 56 4.73 6.07 -1.53
CA GLN A 56 3.71 5.26 -0.86
C GLN A 56 3.16 4.14 -1.75
N ASN A 57 3.04 4.44 -3.05
CA ASN A 57 2.41 3.59 -4.03
C ASN A 57 3.36 2.49 -4.55
N TYR A 58 4.67 2.61 -4.33
CA TYR A 58 5.59 1.49 -4.57
C TYR A 58 5.35 0.32 -3.61
N PHE A 59 4.86 0.56 -2.39
CA PHE A 59 4.43 -0.54 -1.49
C PHE A 59 3.15 -1.22 -2.01
N ILE A 60 2.19 -0.46 -2.56
CA ILE A 60 0.99 -1.03 -3.20
C ILE A 60 1.38 -1.87 -4.43
N MET A 61 2.35 -1.41 -5.22
CA MET A 61 2.91 -2.22 -6.31
C MET A 61 3.64 -3.47 -5.81
N ASN A 62 4.41 -3.39 -4.71
CA ASN A 62 5.09 -4.57 -4.14
C ASN A 62 4.10 -5.63 -3.65
N LEU A 63 3.03 -5.20 -2.99
CA LEU A 63 1.94 -6.08 -2.56
C LEU A 63 1.28 -6.77 -3.75
N ALA A 64 0.98 -6.02 -4.82
CA ALA A 64 0.42 -6.59 -6.04
C ALA A 64 1.39 -7.53 -6.79
N VAL A 65 2.70 -7.28 -6.77
CA VAL A 65 3.69 -8.26 -7.29
C VAL A 65 3.66 -9.55 -6.46
N SER A 66 3.68 -9.43 -5.13
CA SER A 66 3.66 -10.56 -4.20
C SER A 66 2.40 -11.41 -4.39
N ASP A 67 1.22 -10.79 -4.36
CA ASP A 67 -0.06 -11.46 -4.51
C ASP A 67 -0.26 -12.08 -5.92
N PHE A 68 0.27 -11.43 -6.97
CA PHE A 68 0.33 -12.00 -8.33
C PHE A 68 1.18 -13.27 -8.37
N LEU A 69 2.43 -13.22 -7.86
CA LEU A 69 3.33 -14.36 -7.88
C LEU A 69 2.82 -15.51 -7.00
N MET A 70 2.19 -15.19 -5.86
CA MET A 70 1.52 -16.16 -5.01
C MET A 70 0.38 -16.89 -5.74
N SER A 71 -0.44 -16.14 -6.48
CA SER A 71 -1.54 -16.69 -7.27
C SER A 71 -1.03 -17.55 -8.45
N ALA A 72 0.00 -17.06 -9.15
CA ALA A 72 0.57 -17.70 -10.34
C ALA A 72 1.35 -19.00 -10.02
N SER A 73 2.06 -19.05 -8.89
CA SER A 73 2.77 -20.26 -8.45
C SER A 73 1.82 -21.32 -7.89
N GLN A 74 0.93 -20.94 -6.97
CA GLN A 74 0.14 -21.94 -6.22
C GLN A 74 -1.09 -22.45 -6.97
N ALA A 75 -1.82 -21.61 -7.70
CA ALA A 75 -3.13 -22.01 -8.20
C ALA A 75 -3.08 -23.09 -9.31
N PRO A 76 -2.20 -23.00 -10.33
CA PRO A 76 -2.08 -24.04 -11.34
C PRO A 76 -1.61 -25.37 -10.75
N MET A 77 -0.60 -25.34 -9.87
CA MET A 77 -0.07 -26.54 -9.22
C MET A 77 -1.12 -27.22 -8.34
N CYS A 78 -1.85 -26.47 -7.51
CA CYS A 78 -2.91 -27.03 -6.67
C CYS A 78 -4.05 -27.65 -7.50
N PHE A 79 -4.40 -27.02 -8.63
CA PHE A 79 -5.42 -27.53 -9.53
C PHE A 79 -4.98 -28.85 -10.20
N VAL A 80 -3.76 -28.92 -10.76
CA VAL A 80 -3.25 -30.15 -11.39
C VAL A 80 -3.22 -31.31 -10.40
N ASN A 81 -2.64 -31.12 -9.21
CA ASN A 81 -2.61 -32.18 -8.18
C ASN A 81 -4.02 -32.59 -7.72
N SER A 82 -5.00 -31.66 -7.74
CA SER A 82 -6.41 -32.02 -7.46
C SER A 82 -7.05 -32.95 -8.49
N LEU A 83 -6.63 -32.88 -9.76
CA LEU A 83 -7.12 -33.78 -10.82
C LEU A 83 -6.57 -35.20 -10.62
N HIS A 84 -5.29 -35.31 -10.26
CA HIS A 84 -4.61 -36.58 -9.95
C HIS A 84 -4.96 -37.14 -8.57
N ARG A 85 -5.61 -36.35 -7.70
CA ARG A 85 -6.01 -36.67 -6.32
C ARG A 85 -4.86 -36.83 -5.30
N GLU A 86 -3.63 -36.53 -5.71
CA GLU A 86 -2.43 -36.57 -4.86
C GLU A 86 -1.35 -35.62 -5.37
N TRP A 87 -0.24 -35.49 -4.62
CA TRP A 87 0.88 -34.65 -5.02
C TRP A 87 1.83 -35.38 -5.97
N ILE A 88 1.71 -35.10 -7.27
CA ILE A 88 2.47 -35.76 -8.34
C ILE A 88 3.75 -35.01 -8.78
N LEU A 89 3.99 -33.80 -8.27
CA LEU A 89 5.13 -32.97 -8.68
C LEU A 89 6.45 -33.31 -7.96
N GLY A 90 6.47 -34.38 -7.17
CA GLY A 90 7.62 -34.81 -6.36
C GLY A 90 8.02 -33.79 -5.28
N ASP A 91 9.12 -34.12 -4.58
CA ASP A 91 9.59 -33.34 -3.44
C ASP A 91 10.06 -31.94 -3.85
N ILE A 92 10.84 -31.83 -4.93
CA ILE A 92 11.31 -30.55 -5.48
C ILE A 92 10.12 -29.64 -5.86
N GLY A 93 9.03 -30.21 -6.37
CA GLY A 93 7.79 -29.46 -6.63
C GLY A 93 7.11 -29.02 -5.34
N CYS A 94 7.10 -29.87 -4.31
CA CYS A 94 6.52 -29.61 -3.00
C CYS A 94 7.25 -28.47 -2.27
N ASP A 95 8.59 -28.55 -2.25
CA ASP A 95 9.50 -27.50 -1.80
C ASP A 95 9.23 -26.18 -2.52
N LEU A 96 9.24 -26.17 -3.86
CA LEU A 96 9.04 -24.96 -4.64
C LEU A 96 7.67 -24.32 -4.39
N TYR A 97 6.61 -25.13 -4.32
CA TYR A 97 5.24 -24.67 -4.02
C TYR A 97 5.16 -24.00 -2.65
N ALA A 98 5.68 -24.66 -1.61
CA ALA A 98 5.59 -24.21 -0.23
C ALA A 98 6.54 -23.04 0.05
N PHE A 99 7.74 -23.05 -0.54
CA PHE A 99 8.68 -21.93 -0.57
C PHE A 99 8.04 -20.68 -1.17
N CYS A 100 7.41 -20.78 -2.35
CA CYS A 100 6.70 -19.67 -2.98
C CYS A 100 5.56 -19.17 -2.09
N GLY A 101 4.79 -20.08 -1.49
CA GLY A 101 3.69 -19.72 -0.59
C GLY A 101 4.13 -18.98 0.66
N ALA A 102 5.23 -19.42 1.30
CA ALA A 102 5.85 -18.71 2.41
C ALA A 102 6.40 -17.35 1.96
N LEU A 103 7.21 -17.32 0.90
CA LEU A 103 7.91 -16.12 0.43
C LEU A 103 6.94 -14.98 0.14
N PHE A 104 5.88 -15.24 -0.63
CA PHE A 104 4.91 -14.22 -1.01
C PHE A 104 3.91 -13.91 0.11
N GLY A 105 3.50 -14.89 0.92
CA GLY A 105 2.64 -14.63 2.09
C GLY A 105 3.32 -13.71 3.12
N ILE A 106 4.60 -13.98 3.43
CA ILE A 106 5.42 -13.17 4.34
C ILE A 106 5.70 -11.80 3.71
N THR A 107 6.05 -11.74 2.41
CA THR A 107 6.28 -10.47 1.69
C THR A 107 5.04 -9.58 1.72
N SER A 108 3.84 -10.13 1.54
CA SER A 108 2.58 -9.39 1.62
C SER A 108 2.34 -8.85 3.03
N MET A 109 2.48 -9.68 4.09
CA MET A 109 2.32 -9.24 5.49
C MET A 109 3.34 -8.15 5.90
N MET A 110 4.60 -8.31 5.51
CA MET A 110 5.66 -7.34 5.78
C MET A 110 5.50 -6.05 4.97
N THR A 111 4.92 -6.12 3.77
CA THR A 111 4.52 -4.93 3.00
C THR A 111 3.38 -4.17 3.69
N LEU A 112 2.40 -4.86 4.29
CA LEU A 112 1.33 -4.24 5.08
C LEU A 112 1.83 -3.57 6.36
N LEU A 113 2.84 -4.16 7.02
CA LEU A 113 3.58 -3.53 8.12
C LEU A 113 4.30 -2.26 7.65
N ALA A 114 5.05 -2.32 6.54
CA ALA A 114 5.77 -1.18 5.98
C ALA A 114 4.82 -0.02 5.58
N ILE A 115 3.66 -0.34 4.98
CA ILE A 115 2.60 0.64 4.71
C ILE A 115 2.13 1.28 6.02
N SER A 116 1.84 0.49 7.05
CA SER A 116 1.34 1.00 8.34
C SER A 116 2.33 1.98 9.00
N VAL A 117 3.64 1.68 8.91
CA VAL A 117 4.71 2.56 9.41
C VAL A 117 4.84 3.85 8.58
N ASP A 118 4.75 3.78 7.24
CA ASP A 118 4.71 4.97 6.37
C ASP A 118 3.52 5.88 6.70
N ARG A 119 2.30 5.31 6.80
CA ARG A 119 1.09 6.06 7.18
C ARG A 119 1.25 6.71 8.55
N TYR A 120 1.79 5.97 9.53
CA TYR A 120 2.08 6.50 10.87
C TYR A 120 3.07 7.68 10.84
N LEU A 121 4.17 7.59 10.09
CA LEU A 121 5.16 8.66 10.03
C LEU A 121 4.62 9.91 9.32
N VAL A 122 3.89 9.74 8.21
CA VAL A 122 3.24 10.83 7.47
C VAL A 122 2.21 11.57 8.32
N ILE A 123 1.40 10.84 9.09
CA ILE A 123 0.31 11.43 9.89
C ILE A 123 0.81 11.98 11.23
N THR A 124 1.73 11.31 11.92
CA THR A 124 2.13 11.69 13.29
C THR A 124 3.40 12.55 13.36
N LYS A 125 4.27 12.51 12.34
CA LYS A 125 5.60 13.18 12.36
C LYS A 125 5.91 13.87 11.02
N PRO A 126 5.06 14.80 10.52
CA PRO A 126 5.14 15.33 9.15
C PRO A 126 6.49 15.97 8.79
N LEU A 127 7.16 16.67 9.71
CA LEU A 127 8.49 17.24 9.46
C LEU A 127 9.55 16.15 9.19
N ARG A 128 9.55 15.06 9.99
CA ARG A 128 10.41 13.89 9.76
C ARG A 128 9.98 13.11 8.52
N SER A 129 8.69 13.12 8.19
CA SER A 129 8.14 12.47 6.99
C SER A 129 8.70 13.05 5.70
N ILE A 130 8.94 14.36 5.60
CA ILE A 130 9.51 15.00 4.40
C ILE A 130 10.88 14.38 4.05
N GLN A 131 11.70 14.10 5.05
CA GLN A 131 12.97 13.39 4.87
C GLN A 131 12.79 11.87 4.69
N TRP A 132 11.71 11.29 5.22
CA TRP A 132 11.45 9.85 5.16
C TRP A 132 10.98 9.38 3.78
N THR A 133 10.08 10.13 3.13
CA THR A 133 9.40 9.75 1.88
C THR A 133 10.26 9.90 0.63
N SER A 134 11.52 9.45 0.69
CA SER A 134 12.42 9.36 -0.46
C SER A 134 12.26 8.03 -1.19
N LYS A 135 12.16 8.07 -2.52
CA LYS A 135 12.08 6.85 -3.36
C LYS A 135 13.23 5.87 -3.09
N ARG A 136 14.45 6.36 -2.81
CA ARG A 136 15.60 5.49 -2.47
C ARG A 136 15.33 4.71 -1.18
N ARG A 137 14.82 5.36 -0.13
CA ARG A 137 14.44 4.72 1.14
C ARG A 137 13.30 3.73 0.96
N THR A 138 12.29 4.04 0.15
CA THR A 138 11.21 3.09 -0.17
C THR A 138 11.71 1.83 -0.84
N VAL A 139 12.60 1.94 -1.84
CA VAL A 139 13.20 0.76 -2.51
C VAL A 139 14.07 -0.04 -1.53
N GLN A 140 14.82 0.62 -0.63
CA GLN A 140 15.57 -0.07 0.42
C GLN A 140 14.67 -0.82 1.41
N ILE A 141 13.53 -0.24 1.83
CA ILE A 141 12.55 -0.92 2.69
C ILE A 141 11.95 -2.13 1.97
N ILE A 142 11.62 -2.01 0.68
CA ILE A 142 11.14 -3.14 -0.13
C ILE A 142 12.20 -4.24 -0.22
N ALA A 143 13.47 -3.91 -0.46
CA ALA A 143 14.56 -4.90 -0.47
C ALA A 143 14.71 -5.62 0.88
N VAL A 144 14.61 -4.89 2.01
CA VAL A 144 14.62 -5.48 3.35
C VAL A 144 13.42 -6.41 3.57
N VAL A 145 12.22 -6.05 3.09
CA VAL A 145 11.02 -6.91 3.14
C VAL A 145 11.23 -8.22 2.36
N TRP A 146 11.81 -8.17 1.16
CA TRP A 146 12.11 -9.38 0.38
C TRP A 146 13.18 -10.24 1.05
N LEU A 147 14.28 -9.66 1.53
CA LEU A 147 15.35 -10.39 2.23
C LEU A 147 14.86 -11.05 3.54
N TYR A 148 14.03 -10.35 4.31
CA TYR A 148 13.40 -10.89 5.52
C TYR A 148 12.49 -12.07 5.20
N SER A 149 11.65 -11.94 4.16
CA SER A 149 10.72 -13.00 3.73
C SER A 149 11.46 -14.22 3.17
N LEU A 150 12.56 -13.99 2.45
CA LEU A 150 13.45 -15.03 1.94
C LEU A 150 14.13 -15.80 3.08
N GLY A 151 14.65 -15.10 4.11
CA GLY A 151 15.30 -15.74 5.25
C GLY A 151 14.42 -16.77 5.98
N TRP A 152 13.13 -16.45 6.19
CA TRP A 152 12.18 -17.42 6.74
C TRP A 152 11.83 -18.54 5.78
N SER A 153 11.64 -18.24 4.49
CA SER A 153 11.20 -19.24 3.50
C SER A 153 12.32 -20.21 3.09
N VAL A 154 13.58 -19.82 3.20
CA VAL A 154 14.73 -20.70 2.95
C VAL A 154 15.00 -21.63 4.15
N ALA A 155 14.57 -21.29 5.36
CA ALA A 155 14.90 -22.06 6.56
C ALA A 155 14.47 -23.55 6.51
N PRO A 156 13.27 -23.93 6.02
CA PRO A 156 12.90 -25.34 5.83
C PRO A 156 13.75 -26.05 4.75
N LEU A 157 14.20 -25.34 3.71
CA LEU A 157 15.10 -25.88 2.67
C LEU A 157 16.52 -26.14 3.21
N LEU A 158 16.88 -25.53 4.34
CA LEU A 158 18.12 -25.75 5.09
C LEU A 158 17.95 -26.70 6.28
N GLY A 159 16.81 -27.42 6.35
CA GLY A 159 16.52 -28.40 7.40
C GLY A 159 15.99 -27.84 8.72
N TRP A 160 15.71 -26.54 8.83
CA TRP A 160 14.98 -26.00 9.98
C TRP A 160 13.47 -26.08 9.73
N SER A 161 12.90 -27.24 10.10
CA SER A 161 11.67 -27.80 9.54
C SER A 161 11.87 -28.30 8.11
N SER A 162 10.80 -28.71 7.44
CA SER A 162 10.80 -29.22 6.06
C SER A 162 9.48 -28.85 5.37
N TYR A 163 9.43 -28.89 4.04
CA TYR A 163 8.18 -28.72 3.30
C TYR A 163 7.54 -30.08 2.98
N VAL A 164 6.23 -30.20 3.21
CA VAL A 164 5.47 -31.46 3.12
C VAL A 164 4.05 -31.21 2.59
N PRO A 165 3.39 -32.22 1.98
CA PRO A 165 1.98 -32.14 1.60
C PRO A 165 1.06 -31.99 2.83
N GLU A 166 0.04 -31.13 2.72
CA GLU A 166 -0.93 -30.88 3.81
C GLU A 166 -2.38 -31.23 3.47
N GLY A 167 -3.18 -31.47 4.52
CA GLY A 167 -4.64 -31.57 4.45
C GLY A 167 -5.13 -32.62 3.45
N LEU A 168 -5.71 -32.17 2.33
CA LEU A 168 -6.19 -33.03 1.24
C LEU A 168 -5.08 -33.61 0.33
N MET A 169 -3.79 -33.39 0.65
CA MET A 169 -2.62 -33.92 -0.09
C MET A 169 -2.46 -33.42 -1.53
N ILE A 170 -3.01 -32.24 -1.84
CA ILE A 170 -2.94 -31.56 -3.15
C ILE A 170 -2.16 -30.23 -3.12
N SER A 171 -1.57 -29.90 -1.97
CA SER A 171 -0.84 -28.65 -1.71
C SER A 171 0.21 -28.87 -0.63
N CYS A 172 1.36 -28.22 -0.76
CA CYS A 172 2.43 -28.30 0.24
C CYS A 172 2.56 -27.05 1.12
N THR A 173 3.13 -27.23 2.31
CA THR A 173 3.39 -26.19 3.31
C THR A 173 4.55 -26.62 4.22
N TRP A 174 4.95 -25.80 5.20
CA TRP A 174 5.94 -26.23 6.19
C TRP A 174 5.36 -27.24 7.18
N ASP A 175 6.13 -28.22 7.61
CA ASP A 175 5.65 -29.19 8.58
C ASP A 175 5.41 -28.54 9.95
N TYR A 176 4.12 -28.36 10.26
CA TYR A 176 3.60 -27.91 11.56
C TYR A 176 3.00 -29.06 12.38
N VAL A 177 3.02 -30.31 11.87
CA VAL A 177 2.29 -31.46 12.43
C VAL A 177 3.24 -32.42 13.15
N THR A 178 4.39 -32.74 12.56
CA THR A 178 5.34 -33.70 13.13
C THR A 178 5.98 -33.15 14.40
N TYR A 179 6.02 -33.97 15.45
CA TYR A 179 6.50 -33.59 16.78
C TYR A 179 8.04 -33.58 16.86
N SER A 180 8.69 -32.71 16.10
CA SER A 180 10.15 -32.51 16.15
C SER A 180 10.52 -31.16 16.80
N PRO A 181 11.67 -31.03 17.48
CA PRO A 181 12.13 -29.74 18.01
C PRO A 181 12.34 -28.68 16.93
N ALA A 182 12.78 -29.07 15.73
CA ALA A 182 12.97 -28.19 14.59
C ALA A 182 11.63 -27.61 14.11
N ASN A 183 10.65 -28.47 13.84
CA ASN A 183 9.32 -28.09 13.34
C ASN A 183 8.56 -27.23 14.37
N ARG A 184 8.66 -27.59 15.66
CA ARG A 184 8.04 -26.85 16.77
C ARG A 184 8.68 -25.48 16.99
N SER A 185 10.01 -25.37 16.93
CA SER A 185 10.70 -24.08 17.08
C SER A 185 10.44 -23.16 15.88
N TYR A 186 10.58 -23.69 14.66
CA TYR A 186 10.28 -22.96 13.42
C TYR A 186 8.84 -22.44 13.41
N THR A 187 7.84 -23.30 13.65
CA THR A 187 6.42 -22.90 13.62
C THR A 187 6.11 -21.81 14.65
N MET A 188 6.60 -21.93 15.89
CA MET A 188 6.40 -20.92 16.93
C MET A 188 7.04 -19.58 16.56
N ILE A 189 8.32 -19.60 16.16
CA ILE A 189 9.07 -18.38 15.86
C ILE A 189 8.52 -17.71 14.59
N LEU A 190 8.12 -18.48 13.57
CA LEU A 190 7.44 -17.97 12.39
C LEU A 190 6.13 -17.27 12.78
N CYS A 191 5.26 -17.90 13.58
CA CYS A 191 4.03 -17.26 14.07
C CYS A 191 4.32 -15.98 14.88
N CYS A 192 5.33 -15.96 15.75
CA CYS A 192 5.71 -14.76 16.50
C CYS A 192 6.24 -13.63 15.59
N CYS A 193 7.20 -13.92 14.72
CA CYS A 193 7.93 -12.94 13.93
C CYS A 193 7.19 -12.47 12.66
N VAL A 194 6.47 -13.37 11.98
CA VAL A 194 5.71 -13.05 10.75
C VAL A 194 4.31 -12.54 11.06
N PHE A 195 3.66 -13.04 12.12
CA PHE A 195 2.25 -12.72 12.41
C PHE A 195 2.10 -11.78 13.61
N PHE A 196 2.38 -12.26 14.83
CA PHE A 196 2.01 -11.51 16.05
C PHE A 196 2.77 -10.20 16.26
N ILE A 197 4.10 -10.17 16.09
CA ILE A 197 4.89 -8.95 16.27
C ILE A 197 4.49 -7.86 15.25
N PRO A 198 4.37 -8.15 13.94
CA PRO A 198 3.81 -7.22 12.97
C PRO A 198 2.41 -6.72 13.33
N LEU A 199 1.50 -7.59 13.80
CA LEU A 199 0.16 -7.18 14.25
C LEU A 199 0.21 -6.16 15.39
N VAL A 200 1.06 -6.37 16.40
CA VAL A 200 1.23 -5.43 17.52
C VAL A 200 1.77 -4.08 17.03
N ILE A 201 2.77 -4.08 16.13
CA ILE A 201 3.32 -2.84 15.57
C ILE A 201 2.28 -2.10 14.71
N ILE A 202 1.53 -2.82 13.88
CA ILE A 202 0.43 -2.28 13.08
C ILE A 202 -0.64 -1.65 13.99
N PHE A 203 -1.11 -2.37 15.01
CA PHE A 203 -2.10 -1.87 15.97
C PHE A 203 -1.62 -0.59 16.66
N HIS A 204 -0.39 -0.56 17.16
CA HIS A 204 0.22 0.63 17.77
C HIS A 204 0.33 1.81 16.79
N CYS A 205 0.66 1.55 15.51
CA CYS A 205 0.67 2.57 14.46
C CYS A 205 -0.74 3.17 14.24
N TYR A 206 -1.78 2.34 14.13
CA TYR A 206 -3.16 2.81 13.93
C TYR A 206 -3.74 3.55 15.13
N LEU A 207 -3.50 3.05 16.35
CA LEU A 207 -3.86 3.74 17.58
C LEU A 207 -3.19 5.12 17.65
N SER A 208 -1.88 5.20 17.35
CA SER A 208 -1.13 6.45 17.33
C SER A 208 -1.62 7.43 16.27
N MET A 209 -1.97 6.96 15.06
CA MET A 209 -2.56 7.81 14.01
C MET A 209 -3.90 8.39 14.44
N PHE A 210 -4.78 7.58 15.03
CA PHE A 210 -6.08 8.00 15.53
C PHE A 210 -5.96 9.05 16.64
N LEU A 211 -5.05 8.83 17.61
CA LEU A 211 -4.77 9.79 18.68
C LEU A 211 -4.17 11.10 18.16
N ALA A 212 -3.24 11.06 17.20
CA ALA A 212 -2.69 12.25 16.58
C ALA A 212 -3.77 13.09 15.88
N ILE A 213 -4.64 12.45 15.09
CA ILE A 213 -5.74 13.14 14.39
C ILE A 213 -6.74 13.75 15.38
N ARG A 214 -7.04 13.07 16.50
CA ARG A 214 -7.85 13.64 17.60
C ARG A 214 -7.17 14.82 18.31
N ARG A 215 -5.83 14.83 18.43
CA ARG A 215 -5.08 15.98 18.96
C ARG A 215 -5.17 17.16 17.99
N THR A 216 -4.65 16.99 16.76
CA THR A 216 -4.67 18.02 15.71
C THR A 216 -6.06 18.57 15.43
N GLY A 217 -7.12 17.74 15.51
CA GLY A 217 -8.50 18.21 15.37
C GLY A 217 -8.90 19.27 16.41
N ARG A 218 -8.53 19.07 17.69
CA ARG A 218 -8.77 20.03 18.78
C ARG A 218 -7.86 21.25 18.67
N ASP A 219 -6.60 21.05 18.31
CA ASP A 219 -5.62 22.14 18.21
C ASP A 219 -5.95 23.09 17.03
N VAL A 220 -6.49 22.54 15.93
CA VAL A 220 -7.03 23.30 14.80
C VAL A 220 -8.31 24.06 15.16
N GLN A 221 -9.11 23.59 16.14
CA GLN A 221 -10.25 24.34 16.68
C GLN A 221 -9.82 25.48 17.63
N LYS A 222 -8.70 25.33 18.38
CA LYS A 222 -8.26 26.32 19.37
C LYS A 222 -7.54 27.55 18.80
N LEU A 223 -6.79 27.42 17.71
CA LEU A 223 -6.11 28.56 17.08
C LEU A 223 -7.08 29.41 16.22
N GLY A 224 -6.75 30.67 15.96
CA GLY A 224 -7.50 31.54 15.05
C GLY A 224 -7.48 31.12 13.56
N SER A 225 -8.15 31.89 12.71
CA SER A 225 -8.26 31.66 11.27
C SER A 225 -7.03 32.10 10.49
N CYS A 226 -6.51 31.24 9.62
CA CYS A 226 -5.59 31.63 8.53
C CYS A 226 -5.64 30.57 7.41
N SER A 227 -5.55 30.99 6.14
CA SER A 227 -5.76 30.11 4.97
C SER A 227 -4.90 28.83 4.99
N ARG A 228 -3.68 28.90 5.53
CA ARG A 228 -2.75 27.76 5.67
C ARG A 228 -3.34 26.56 6.47
N LYS A 229 -4.34 26.79 7.35
CA LYS A 229 -5.06 25.73 8.07
C LYS A 229 -5.93 24.85 7.16
N SER A 230 -6.57 25.42 6.14
CA SER A 230 -7.51 24.66 5.29
C SER A 230 -6.73 23.61 4.49
N TYR A 231 -5.59 24.00 3.92
CA TYR A 231 -4.69 23.10 3.19
C TYR A 231 -4.14 21.98 4.08
N LEU A 232 -3.58 22.32 5.25
CA LEU A 232 -3.02 21.31 6.18
C LEU A 232 -4.09 20.33 6.66
N SER A 233 -5.24 20.82 7.13
CA SER A 233 -6.33 19.96 7.61
C SER A 233 -6.96 19.13 6.48
N GLN A 234 -7.06 19.65 5.26
CA GLN A 234 -7.54 18.88 4.11
C GLN A 234 -6.53 17.83 3.64
N SER A 235 -5.23 18.13 3.71
CA SER A 235 -4.16 17.15 3.47
C SER A 235 -4.25 16.00 4.48
N MET A 236 -4.32 16.31 5.78
CA MET A 236 -4.49 15.29 6.83
C MET A 236 -5.77 14.46 6.67
N LYS A 237 -6.90 15.06 6.26
CA LYS A 237 -8.14 14.35 5.93
C LYS A 237 -7.95 13.39 4.74
N ASN A 238 -7.15 13.75 3.74
CA ASN A 238 -6.81 12.88 2.62
C ASN A 238 -5.93 11.71 3.08
N GLU A 239 -4.84 11.97 3.80
CA GLU A 239 -3.92 10.94 4.29
C GLU A 239 -4.63 9.95 5.23
N TRP A 240 -5.54 10.44 6.08
CA TRP A 240 -6.41 9.59 6.91
C TRP A 240 -7.38 8.72 6.09
N LYS A 241 -7.93 9.23 4.97
CA LYS A 241 -8.71 8.41 4.04
C LYS A 241 -7.84 7.29 3.44
N LEU A 242 -6.59 7.57 3.08
CA LEU A 242 -5.65 6.53 2.61
C LEU A 242 -5.32 5.52 3.71
N ALA A 243 -5.06 5.96 4.94
CA ALA A 243 -4.83 5.08 6.08
C ALA A 243 -6.03 4.17 6.38
N LYS A 244 -7.28 4.66 6.26
CA LYS A 244 -8.48 3.82 6.37
C LYS A 244 -8.55 2.72 5.29
N ILE A 245 -8.10 2.99 4.06
CA ILE A 245 -8.06 1.98 2.99
C ILE A 245 -7.05 0.88 3.36
N ALA A 246 -5.85 1.27 3.80
CA ALA A 246 -4.83 0.32 4.26
C ALA A 246 -5.32 -0.48 5.49
N PHE A 247 -6.06 0.12 6.41
CA PHE A 247 -6.66 -0.59 7.55
C PHE A 247 -7.66 -1.68 7.11
N VAL A 248 -8.55 -1.39 6.13
CA VAL A 248 -9.49 -2.39 5.60
C VAL A 248 -8.73 -3.55 4.93
N VAL A 249 -7.70 -3.24 4.13
CA VAL A 249 -6.82 -4.26 3.53
C VAL A 249 -6.19 -5.15 4.61
N ILE A 250 -5.63 -4.54 5.66
CA ILE A 250 -5.00 -5.26 6.78
C ILE A 250 -6.00 -6.17 7.48
N ILE A 251 -7.18 -5.66 7.88
CA ILE A 251 -8.18 -6.47 8.57
C ILE A 251 -8.62 -7.67 7.71
N VAL A 252 -8.81 -7.48 6.40
CA VAL A 252 -9.16 -8.58 5.49
C VAL A 252 -8.03 -9.61 5.37
N PHE A 253 -6.77 -9.17 5.24
CA PHE A 253 -5.61 -10.08 5.23
C PHE A 253 -5.52 -10.89 6.54
N VAL A 254 -5.66 -10.22 7.69
CA VAL A 254 -5.56 -10.85 9.01
C VAL A 254 -6.71 -11.83 9.27
N LEU A 255 -7.93 -11.51 8.85
CA LEU A 255 -9.07 -12.44 8.91
C LEU A 255 -8.89 -13.63 7.95
N SER A 256 -8.15 -13.47 6.85
CA SER A 256 -7.84 -14.55 5.91
C SER A 256 -6.80 -15.53 6.47
N TRP A 257 -5.75 -15.01 7.12
CA TRP A 257 -4.62 -15.82 7.61
C TRP A 257 -4.79 -16.32 9.06
N SER A 258 -5.60 -15.65 9.91
CA SER A 258 -5.85 -16.08 11.29
C SER A 258 -6.34 -17.53 11.42
N PRO A 259 -7.31 -18.02 10.61
CA PRO A 259 -7.75 -19.42 10.70
C PRO A 259 -6.62 -20.42 10.49
N TYR A 260 -5.71 -20.15 9.56
CA TYR A 260 -4.56 -21.02 9.28
C TYR A 260 -3.53 -20.97 10.40
N ALA A 261 -3.22 -19.77 10.93
CA ALA A 261 -2.36 -19.61 12.10
C ALA A 261 -2.92 -20.32 13.35
N CYS A 262 -4.25 -20.34 13.54
CA CYS A 262 -4.87 -21.12 14.61
C CYS A 262 -4.64 -22.63 14.43
N VAL A 263 -4.75 -23.16 13.20
CA VAL A 263 -4.51 -24.59 12.91
C VAL A 263 -3.05 -24.99 13.19
N THR A 264 -2.09 -24.19 12.73
CA THR A 264 -0.66 -24.49 12.98
C THR A 264 -0.32 -24.41 14.47
N LEU A 265 -0.93 -23.48 15.22
CA LEU A 265 -0.76 -23.37 16.68
C LEU A 265 -1.45 -24.51 17.45
N ILE A 266 -2.59 -25.03 16.98
CA ILE A 266 -3.25 -26.23 17.55
C ILE A 266 -2.37 -27.47 17.35
N ALA A 267 -1.76 -27.61 16.18
CA ALA A 267 -0.81 -28.69 15.91
C ALA A 267 0.45 -28.57 16.80
N TRP A 268 1.03 -27.37 16.87
CA TRP A 268 2.14 -27.04 17.76
C TRP A 268 1.83 -27.29 19.25
N ALA A 269 0.58 -27.09 19.69
CA ALA A 269 0.12 -27.41 21.04
C ALA A 269 0.00 -28.93 21.32
N GLY A 270 0.49 -29.79 20.40
CA GLY A 270 0.46 -31.24 20.52
C GLY A 270 -0.85 -31.89 20.08
N ARG A 271 -1.82 -31.10 19.58
CA ARG A 271 -3.14 -31.58 19.14
C ARG A 271 -3.22 -31.82 17.63
N GLY A 272 -2.08 -32.03 16.97
CA GLY A 272 -2.01 -32.31 15.53
C GLY A 272 -2.89 -33.48 15.07
N ASN A 273 -3.08 -34.48 15.93
CA ASN A 273 -3.91 -35.66 15.68
C ASN A 273 -5.42 -35.37 15.65
N THR A 274 -5.89 -34.23 16.18
CA THR A 274 -7.31 -33.84 16.10
C THR A 274 -7.64 -33.05 14.81
N LEU A 275 -6.63 -32.76 13.98
CA LEU A 275 -6.80 -31.95 12.77
C LEU A 275 -7.11 -32.81 11.55
N THR A 276 -8.40 -32.89 11.20
CA THR A 276 -8.89 -33.53 9.97
C THR A 276 -8.34 -32.87 8.70
N PRO A 277 -8.29 -33.56 7.54
CA PRO A 277 -7.87 -32.98 6.26
C PRO A 277 -8.60 -31.66 5.92
N TYR A 278 -9.91 -31.62 6.16
CA TYR A 278 -10.76 -30.43 5.97
C TYR A 278 -10.34 -29.26 6.88
N SER A 279 -10.05 -29.54 8.15
CA SER A 279 -9.62 -28.51 9.11
C SER A 279 -8.27 -27.87 8.76
N LYS A 280 -7.42 -28.56 7.99
CA LYS A 280 -6.16 -28.02 7.46
C LYS A 280 -6.40 -27.24 6.16
N SER A 281 -7.02 -27.87 5.16
CA SER A 281 -7.13 -27.29 3.82
C SER A 281 -8.14 -26.15 3.69
N VAL A 282 -9.26 -26.12 4.44
CA VAL A 282 -10.21 -25.00 4.33
C VAL A 282 -9.58 -23.67 4.80
N PRO A 283 -8.93 -23.60 5.98
CA PRO A 283 -8.11 -22.46 6.37
C PRO A 283 -6.97 -22.12 5.40
N ALA A 284 -6.30 -23.13 4.82
CA ALA A 284 -5.25 -22.89 3.82
C ALA A 284 -5.80 -22.21 2.54
N VAL A 285 -6.99 -22.60 2.07
CA VAL A 285 -7.67 -21.96 0.92
C VAL A 285 -8.10 -20.53 1.26
N ILE A 286 -8.61 -20.29 2.47
CA ILE A 286 -8.99 -18.93 2.93
C ILE A 286 -7.74 -18.03 3.01
N ALA A 287 -6.60 -18.53 3.50
CA ALA A 287 -5.34 -17.79 3.51
C ALA A 287 -4.87 -17.46 2.07
N LYS A 288 -4.87 -18.45 1.16
CA LYS A 288 -4.53 -18.25 -0.27
C LYS A 288 -5.46 -17.24 -0.96
N ALA A 289 -6.73 -17.16 -0.55
CA ALA A 289 -7.68 -16.17 -1.06
C ALA A 289 -7.32 -14.71 -0.73
N SER A 290 -6.40 -14.44 0.22
CA SER A 290 -6.05 -13.06 0.59
C SER A 290 -5.57 -12.21 -0.60
N ALA A 291 -4.95 -12.86 -1.61
CA ALA A 291 -4.43 -12.23 -2.82
C ALA A 291 -5.49 -11.51 -3.68
N ILE A 292 -6.76 -11.93 -3.62
CA ILE A 292 -7.82 -11.41 -4.51
C ILE A 292 -8.46 -10.13 -3.96
N TYR A 293 -8.44 -9.94 -2.64
CA TYR A 293 -9.14 -8.83 -2.00
C TYR A 293 -8.47 -7.48 -2.25
N ASN A 294 -7.14 -7.45 -2.42
CA ASN A 294 -6.38 -6.21 -2.57
C ASN A 294 -6.79 -5.42 -3.84
N PRO A 295 -6.81 -6.02 -5.05
CA PRO A 295 -7.40 -5.40 -6.25
C PRO A 295 -8.84 -4.91 -6.07
N ILE A 296 -9.69 -5.69 -5.38
CA ILE A 296 -11.12 -5.37 -5.16
C ILE A 296 -11.24 -4.13 -4.26
N ILE A 297 -10.52 -4.08 -3.14
CA ILE A 297 -10.52 -2.95 -2.21
C ILE A 297 -10.01 -1.68 -2.89
N TYR A 298 -8.99 -1.79 -3.75
CA TYR A 298 -8.55 -0.65 -4.56
C TYR A 298 -9.60 -0.22 -5.60
N ALA A 299 -10.28 -1.16 -6.27
CA ALA A 299 -11.34 -0.89 -7.25
C ALA A 299 -12.58 -0.23 -6.62
N ILE A 300 -12.86 -0.47 -5.34
CA ILE A 300 -13.95 0.18 -4.60
C ILE A 300 -13.49 1.56 -4.07
N ILE A 301 -12.37 1.63 -3.35
CA ILE A 301 -12.07 2.78 -2.46
C ILE A 301 -10.99 3.74 -2.99
N HIS A 302 -10.07 3.32 -3.88
CA HIS A 302 -8.93 4.15 -4.31
C HIS A 302 -9.24 5.00 -5.58
N PRO A 303 -9.56 6.31 -5.47
CA PRO A 303 -10.21 7.06 -6.54
C PRO A 303 -9.31 7.30 -7.76
N ARG A 304 -8.00 7.43 -7.57
CA ARG A 304 -7.04 7.61 -8.68
C ARG A 304 -6.88 6.33 -9.52
N TYR A 305 -6.90 5.17 -8.89
CA TYR A 305 -6.87 3.86 -9.57
C TYR A 305 -8.15 3.65 -10.39
N ARG A 306 -9.33 3.88 -9.77
CA ARG A 306 -10.63 3.83 -10.44
C ARG A 306 -10.70 4.71 -11.69
N LYS A 307 -10.21 5.95 -11.61
CA LYS A 307 -10.14 6.90 -12.75
C LYS A 307 -9.17 6.44 -13.85
N THR A 308 -8.15 5.63 -13.54
CA THR A 308 -7.28 4.99 -14.55
C THR A 308 -7.96 3.78 -15.19
N ILE A 309 -8.46 2.81 -14.42
CA ILE A 309 -9.07 1.59 -15.00
C ILE A 309 -10.29 1.92 -15.87
N HIS A 310 -11.19 2.79 -15.42
CA HIS A 310 -12.37 3.20 -16.21
C HIS A 310 -12.01 3.84 -17.57
N ARG A 311 -10.82 4.46 -17.68
CA ARG A 311 -10.31 5.01 -18.94
C ARG A 311 -9.70 3.92 -19.82
N ALA A 312 -8.86 3.05 -19.25
CA ALA A 312 -8.05 2.09 -20.00
C ALA A 312 -8.75 0.76 -20.32
N VAL A 313 -9.73 0.33 -19.52
CA VAL A 313 -10.38 -0.99 -19.65
C VAL A 313 -11.90 -0.82 -19.77
N PRO A 314 -12.46 -0.74 -21.00
CA PRO A 314 -13.87 -0.44 -21.20
C PRO A 314 -14.83 -1.46 -20.58
N CYS A 315 -14.52 -2.76 -20.61
CA CYS A 315 -15.36 -3.82 -20.06
C CYS A 315 -15.52 -3.74 -18.53
N LEU A 316 -14.55 -3.18 -17.80
CA LEU A 316 -14.63 -3.00 -16.34
C LEU A 316 -15.43 -1.74 -15.91
N ARG A 317 -15.94 -0.93 -16.85
CA ARG A 317 -16.70 0.29 -16.53
C ARG A 317 -17.99 0.01 -15.75
N PHE A 318 -18.66 -1.11 -16.03
CA PHE A 318 -19.87 -1.51 -15.30
C PHE A 318 -19.59 -1.75 -13.80
N LEU A 319 -18.50 -2.46 -13.50
CA LEU A 319 -18.09 -2.78 -12.13
C LEU A 319 -17.57 -1.54 -11.37
N ILE A 320 -16.93 -0.59 -12.07
CA ILE A 320 -16.36 0.61 -11.46
C ILE A 320 -17.29 1.83 -11.68
N ARG A 321 -18.47 1.80 -11.05
CA ARG A 321 -19.45 2.91 -11.08
C ARG A 321 -18.90 4.19 -10.42
N ILE A 322 -18.24 5.06 -11.19
CA ILE A 322 -17.70 6.34 -10.72
C ILE A 322 -18.84 7.35 -10.51
N SER A 323 -18.92 7.97 -9.32
CA SER A 323 -19.85 9.07 -9.08
C SER A 323 -19.39 10.33 -9.83
N LYS A 324 -20.33 11.10 -10.42
CA LYS A 324 -20.04 12.38 -11.10
C LYS A 324 -19.20 13.33 -10.22
N ASN A 325 -19.37 13.27 -8.90
CA ASN A 325 -18.65 14.10 -7.95
C ASN A 325 -17.14 13.78 -7.86
N ASP A 326 -16.72 12.53 -8.05
CA ASP A 326 -15.29 12.16 -8.07
C ASP A 326 -14.59 12.59 -9.38
N LEU A 327 -15.34 12.60 -10.49
CA LEU A 327 -14.87 13.15 -11.78
C LEU A 327 -14.59 14.66 -11.66
N LEU A 328 -15.56 15.41 -11.14
CA LEU A 328 -15.47 16.86 -10.88
C LEU A 328 -14.34 17.21 -9.89
N ARG A 329 -14.29 16.54 -8.74
CA ARG A 329 -13.25 16.77 -7.72
C ARG A 329 -11.84 16.45 -8.24
N GLY A 330 -11.74 15.50 -9.16
CA GLY A 330 -10.52 15.19 -9.88
C GLY A 330 -10.11 16.20 -10.96
N SER A 331 -10.96 17.19 -11.29
CA SER A 331 -10.64 18.34 -12.15
C SER A 331 -10.23 19.55 -11.32
N ILE A 332 -10.99 19.85 -10.25
CA ILE A 332 -10.72 20.95 -9.30
C ILE A 332 -9.32 20.81 -8.67
N ASN A 333 -8.91 19.58 -8.34
CA ASN A 333 -7.55 19.35 -7.83
C ASN A 333 -6.44 19.60 -8.88
N GLU A 334 -6.71 19.52 -10.18
CA GLU A 334 -5.71 19.85 -11.22
C GLU A 334 -5.64 21.37 -11.47
N SER A 335 -6.77 22.09 -11.41
CA SER A 335 -6.75 23.56 -11.49
C SER A 335 -6.06 24.18 -10.27
N SER A 336 -6.37 23.73 -9.05
CA SER A 336 -5.68 24.17 -7.83
C SER A 336 -4.18 23.81 -7.82
N PHE A 337 -3.77 22.69 -8.41
CA PHE A 337 -2.34 22.35 -8.53
C PHE A 337 -1.63 23.29 -9.53
N ARG A 338 -2.28 23.65 -10.64
CA ARG A 338 -1.73 24.64 -11.60
C ARG A 338 -1.57 26.03 -10.98
N THR A 339 -2.56 26.54 -10.22
CA THR A 339 -2.42 27.84 -9.52
C THR A 339 -1.43 27.80 -8.36
N SER A 340 -1.21 26.63 -7.73
CA SER A 340 -0.12 26.45 -6.76
C SER A 340 1.26 26.56 -7.44
N LEU A 341 1.43 25.98 -8.63
CA LEU A 341 2.71 26.02 -9.35
C LEU A 341 3.08 27.43 -9.83
N THR A 342 2.11 28.20 -10.34
CA THR A 342 2.36 29.59 -10.78
C THR A 342 2.62 30.55 -9.61
N SER A 343 1.99 30.33 -8.45
CA SER A 343 2.26 31.14 -7.25
C SER A 343 3.60 30.81 -6.57
N HIS A 344 4.17 29.61 -6.77
CA HIS A 344 5.54 29.32 -6.35
C HIS A 344 6.59 30.04 -7.21
N HIS A 345 6.37 30.21 -8.52
CA HIS A 345 7.29 30.95 -9.38
C HIS A 345 7.32 32.46 -9.10
N SER A 346 6.21 33.06 -8.69
CA SER A 346 6.15 34.51 -8.43
C SER A 346 6.78 34.95 -7.09
N LEU A 347 7.00 34.03 -6.14
CA LEU A 347 7.72 34.33 -4.90
C LEU A 347 9.25 34.36 -5.05
N ALA A 348 9.82 33.65 -6.03
CA ALA A 348 11.27 33.58 -6.23
C ALA A 348 11.88 34.85 -6.85
N GLY A 349 11.06 35.72 -7.45
CA GLY A 349 11.51 36.92 -8.19
C GLY A 349 11.27 38.26 -7.49
N ARG A 350 10.99 38.29 -6.18
CA ARG A 350 10.52 39.53 -5.51
C ARG A 350 11.13 39.85 -4.14
N THR A 351 12.41 39.54 -3.94
CA THR A 351 13.21 39.97 -2.78
C THR A 351 14.05 41.24 -3.07
N LYS A 352 13.42 42.27 -3.65
CA LYS A 352 13.92 43.66 -3.67
C LYS A 352 12.75 44.64 -3.94
N SER A 353 12.02 44.99 -2.89
CA SER A 353 11.13 46.16 -2.87
C SER A 353 10.96 46.64 -1.43
N THR A 354 11.41 47.86 -1.20
CA THR A 354 11.33 48.62 0.05
C THR A 354 9.91 48.67 0.63
N CYS A 355 9.80 48.68 1.96
CA CYS A 355 8.69 49.32 2.67
C CYS A 355 9.28 50.20 3.78
N VAL A 356 8.59 51.28 4.14
CA VAL A 356 9.19 52.47 4.77
C VAL A 356 8.97 52.51 6.28
N SER A 357 9.98 53.01 7.01
CA SER A 357 9.85 53.56 8.36
C SER A 357 10.49 54.94 8.40
N SER A 358 9.73 55.97 8.77
CA SER A 358 10.18 57.37 8.77
C SER A 358 10.08 58.02 10.15
N VAL A 359 11.24 58.32 10.77
CA VAL A 359 11.40 59.31 11.85
C VAL A 359 12.78 59.97 11.66
N SER A 360 12.91 61.26 12.02
CA SER A 360 14.13 62.06 11.89
C SER A 360 14.95 62.08 13.18
N THR A 361 16.29 62.07 13.08
CA THR A 361 17.21 63.14 13.56
C THR A 361 18.67 62.72 13.33
N GLY A 362 19.59 63.70 13.25
CA GLY A 362 21.05 63.47 13.32
C GLY A 362 21.84 63.98 12.11
N GLU A 363 22.44 65.17 12.23
CA GLU A 363 23.48 65.65 11.33
C GLU A 363 24.84 65.06 11.73
N ALA A 364 25.67 64.67 10.75
CA ALA A 364 27.08 64.30 10.97
C ALA A 364 27.90 64.45 9.68
N THR A 365 28.37 65.67 9.40
CA THR A 365 29.28 65.98 8.29
C THR A 365 30.66 65.36 8.53
N TRP A 366 31.18 64.59 7.56
CA TRP A 366 32.63 64.37 7.37
C TRP A 366 32.93 64.22 5.87
N SER A 367 34.08 64.73 5.45
CA SER A 367 34.44 64.97 4.03
C SER A 367 35.74 64.27 3.62
N ASN A 368 36.21 64.59 2.39
CA ASN A 368 37.52 64.24 1.78
C ASN A 368 37.49 62.87 1.07
N VAL A 369 38.14 62.55 -0.06
CA VAL A 369 39.14 63.11 -1.00
C VAL A 369 39.45 61.90 -1.94
N GLU A 370 39.80 61.94 -3.24
CA GLU A 370 39.81 62.95 -4.32
C GLU A 370 40.10 62.22 -5.67
N LEU A 371 40.14 62.97 -6.79
CA LEU A 371 40.69 62.65 -8.14
C LEU A 371 39.86 61.84 -9.17
N ASP A 372 39.45 62.56 -10.22
CA ASP A 372 39.04 62.14 -11.58
C ASP A 372 40.30 61.88 -12.49
N PRO A 373 40.26 61.83 -13.85
CA PRO A 373 39.15 61.82 -14.83
C PRO A 373 39.28 60.80 -15.99
N VAL A 374 38.30 60.77 -16.91
CA VAL A 374 38.46 60.97 -18.38
C VAL A 374 37.10 60.82 -19.12
N GLU A 375 36.88 61.62 -20.16
CA GLU A 375 35.65 61.83 -20.96
C GLU A 375 35.93 61.47 -22.47
N PRO A 376 35.08 61.74 -23.50
CA PRO A 376 33.68 62.21 -23.55
C PRO A 376 32.73 61.50 -24.59
N ALA A 377 31.45 61.94 -24.59
CA ALA A 377 30.49 61.95 -25.72
C ALA A 377 29.89 60.60 -26.21
N HIS A 378 28.72 60.53 -26.89
CA HIS A 378 27.99 61.53 -27.71
C HIS A 378 26.44 61.56 -27.52
N GLU A 379 25.89 62.79 -27.61
CA GLU A 379 24.57 63.19 -28.14
C GLU A 379 23.20 62.89 -27.46
N LYS A 380 22.15 63.52 -28.04
CA LYS A 380 20.88 63.94 -27.42
C LYS A 380 19.68 63.69 -28.34
N LEU A 381 18.47 63.44 -27.79
CA LEU A 381 17.28 64.31 -28.01
C LEU A 381 16.08 63.97 -27.10
N LYS A 382 15.15 64.93 -26.98
CA LYS A 382 13.79 64.85 -26.39
C LYS A 382 12.82 65.62 -27.35
N PRO A 383 11.55 65.90 -26.99
CA PRO A 383 10.41 64.99 -26.89
C PRO A 383 9.19 65.49 -27.73
N ARG A 384 8.02 64.81 -27.70
CA ARG A 384 6.75 65.50 -28.01
C ARG A 384 5.50 64.91 -27.30
N ARG A 385 4.46 65.75 -27.20
CA ARG A 385 3.15 65.51 -26.53
C ARG A 385 1.99 65.68 -27.52
N SER A 386 0.94 64.88 -27.36
CA SER A 386 -0.48 65.23 -27.54
C SER A 386 -1.33 64.18 -26.76
N ARG A 387 -2.43 64.42 -26.03
CA ARG A 387 -3.49 65.45 -25.81
C ARG A 387 -4.87 65.15 -26.42
N SER A 388 -5.74 64.57 -25.58
CA SER A 388 -7.22 64.42 -25.58
C SER A 388 -7.62 63.91 -24.17
N PHE A 389 -8.77 64.13 -23.50
CA PHE A 389 -10.01 64.93 -23.69
C PHE A 389 -10.93 64.53 -24.85
N SER A 390 -12.24 64.26 -24.67
CA SER A 390 -13.14 64.11 -23.48
C SER A 390 -14.37 63.24 -23.89
N ALA A 391 -15.46 62.94 -23.15
CA ALA A 391 -15.99 63.27 -21.79
C ALA A 391 -16.79 62.03 -21.26
N SER A 392 -17.12 61.84 -19.97
CA SER A 392 -18.19 62.41 -19.09
C SER A 392 -19.67 62.12 -19.46
N LEU A 393 -20.44 61.67 -18.44
CA LEU A 393 -21.89 61.31 -18.33
C LEU A 393 -22.16 59.78 -18.29
N ARG A 394 -22.74 59.09 -17.28
CA ARG A 394 -23.48 59.35 -16.01
C ARG A 394 -25.02 59.13 -16.11
N GLN A 395 -25.56 58.25 -15.25
CA GLN A 395 -27.00 58.00 -14.95
C GLN A 395 -27.84 57.34 -16.10
N GLU A 396 -28.94 56.57 -15.90
CA GLU A 396 -29.61 56.05 -14.68
C GLU A 396 -30.54 54.81 -14.92
N LYS A 397 -30.76 54.00 -13.87
CA LYS A 397 -32.02 53.30 -13.44
C LYS A 397 -32.86 52.33 -14.34
N ARG A 398 -33.38 51.27 -13.67
CA ARG A 398 -34.70 50.58 -13.83
C ARG A 398 -34.93 49.69 -15.08
N ASP A 399 -35.85 48.71 -15.10
CA ASP A 399 -36.55 47.93 -14.05
C ASP A 399 -37.14 46.59 -14.62
N LEU A 400 -37.48 45.66 -13.71
CA LEU A 400 -38.49 44.57 -13.74
C LEU A 400 -38.95 43.87 -15.06
N LEU A 401 -38.73 42.54 -15.11
CA LEU A 401 -39.69 41.44 -15.48
C LEU A 401 -40.32 41.42 -16.91
N PRO A 402 -41.02 40.33 -17.32
CA PRO A 402 -41.27 39.02 -16.67
C PRO A 402 -40.06 38.06 -16.61
#